data_AF-Q11FP2-F1
#
_entry.id   AF-Q11FP2-F1
#
_cell.length_a   1.000
_cell.length_b   1.000
_cell.length_c   1.000
_cell.angle_alpha   90.00
_cell.angle_beta   90.00
_cell.angle_gamma   90.00
#
_symmetry.space_group_name_H-M   'P 1'
#
loop_
_entity.id
_entity.type
_entity.pdbx_description
1 polymer ?
#
loop_
_entity_poly.entity_id
_entity_poly.type
_entity_poly.pdbx_seq_one_letter_code
_entity_poly.pdbx_strand_id
1 'polypeptide(L)'
;MSLKQRGSLVGRQDRPAERPAVVEVVAGTLFVVIAVVGGWSLLTNPYLELGQVGSDPGPGFVPWLGVWAIGLGGLAQIAWVLMRARAAGGLRGRGKFVPARLWLPVLLIVSMVLYHAALRALGFIPASLLFAVPWVAIIHWRTGERFTARHLVQLPLEASLIVAAIYVVFHYGIQIQFP
;
A
#
# COMPACT_ATOMS: atom_id res chain seq x y z
N MET A 1 -36.97 -32.15 -15.86
CA MET A 1 -35.88 -31.49 -15.09
C MET A 1 -36.34 -30.08 -14.74
N SER A 2 -36.48 -29.75 -13.45
CA SER A 2 -37.28 -28.62 -12.96
C SER A 2 -36.51 -27.29 -12.95
N LEU A 3 -37.12 -26.23 -13.49
CA LEU A 3 -36.64 -24.83 -13.47
C LEU A 3 -36.35 -24.31 -12.05
N LYS A 4 -36.85 -24.97 -11.01
CA LYS A 4 -36.65 -24.60 -9.59
C LYS A 4 -35.22 -24.88 -9.07
N GLN A 5 -34.42 -25.69 -9.78
CA GLN A 5 -33.02 -25.97 -9.38
C GLN A 5 -31.99 -24.96 -9.95
N ARG A 6 -32.36 -24.09 -10.90
CA ARG A 6 -31.43 -23.06 -11.42
C ARG A 6 -31.26 -21.85 -10.48
N GLY A 7 -32.13 -21.68 -9.48
CA GLY A 7 -32.07 -20.55 -8.55
C GLY A 7 -31.10 -20.69 -7.37
N SER A 8 -30.62 -21.90 -7.04
CA SER A 8 -29.77 -22.10 -5.85
C SER A 8 -28.26 -22.03 -6.13
N LEU A 9 -27.85 -21.94 -7.40
CA LEU A 9 -26.43 -21.86 -7.79
C LEU A 9 -25.90 -20.42 -7.92
N VAL A 10 -26.76 -19.41 -7.84
CA VAL A 10 -26.40 -17.99 -8.02
C VAL A 10 -25.99 -17.30 -6.70
N GLY A 11 -26.14 -17.96 -5.55
CA GLY A 11 -25.99 -17.33 -4.23
C GLY A 11 -24.75 -17.73 -3.41
N ARG A 12 -23.86 -18.60 -3.91
CA ARG A 12 -22.60 -18.90 -3.21
C ARG A 12 -21.55 -17.86 -3.62
N GLN A 13 -21.80 -16.61 -3.25
CA GLN A 13 -20.74 -15.61 -3.17
C GLN A 13 -19.69 -16.20 -2.24
N ASP A 14 -18.58 -16.68 -2.82
CA ASP A 14 -17.42 -17.15 -2.09
C ASP A 14 -16.99 -16.02 -1.15
N ARG A 15 -17.37 -16.13 0.13
CA ARG A 15 -16.94 -15.16 1.13
C ARG A 15 -15.43 -15.10 1.03
N PRO A 16 -14.83 -13.91 0.79
CA PRO A 16 -13.40 -13.80 0.62
C PRO A 16 -12.75 -14.48 1.82
N ALA A 17 -11.98 -15.55 1.55
CA ALA A 17 -11.53 -16.47 2.58
C ALA A 17 -10.94 -15.69 3.75
N GLU A 18 -11.67 -15.72 4.88
CA GLU A 18 -11.40 -14.93 6.07
C GLU A 18 -9.95 -15.13 6.47
N ARG A 19 -9.23 -14.04 6.70
CA ARG A 19 -7.85 -14.11 7.17
C ARG A 19 -7.85 -14.49 8.65
N PRO A 20 -6.86 -15.29 9.12
CA PRO A 20 -6.77 -15.59 10.54
C PRO A 20 -6.51 -14.30 11.32
N ALA A 21 -7.34 -14.01 12.33
CA ALA A 21 -7.22 -12.80 13.16
C ALA A 21 -5.80 -12.63 13.75
N VAL A 22 -5.17 -13.73 14.15
CA VAL A 22 -3.79 -13.73 14.66
C VAL A 22 -2.80 -13.16 13.63
N VAL A 23 -2.93 -13.54 12.35
CA VAL A 23 -2.04 -13.03 11.30
C VAL A 23 -2.24 -11.54 11.08
N GLU A 24 -3.48 -11.05 11.18
CA GLU A 24 -3.76 -9.61 11.05
C GLU A 24 -3.23 -8.82 12.25
N VAL A 25 -3.31 -9.36 13.47
CA VAL A 25 -2.67 -8.75 14.65
C VAL A 25 -1.15 -8.72 14.49
N VAL A 26 -0.54 -9.85 14.13
CA VAL A 26 0.92 -9.94 13.91
C VAL A 26 1.39 -8.95 12.85
N ALA A 27 0.64 -8.81 11.74
CA ALA A 27 0.95 -7.83 10.71
C ALA A 27 0.85 -6.38 11.23
N GLY A 28 -0.20 -6.06 12.00
CA GLY A 28 -0.33 -4.76 12.64
C GLY A 28 0.80 -4.48 13.63
N THR A 29 1.18 -5.47 14.46
CA THR A 29 2.30 -5.37 15.40
C THR A 29 3.61 -5.14 14.66
N LEU A 30 3.85 -5.83 13.54
CA LEU A 30 5.04 -5.64 12.72
C LEU A 30 5.12 -4.21 12.17
N PHE A 31 4.00 -3.64 11.71
CA PHE A 31 3.97 -2.23 11.28
C PHE A 31 4.31 -1.27 12.41
N VAL A 32 3.77 -1.50 13.62
CA VAL A 32 4.11 -0.67 14.78
C VAL A 32 5.60 -0.77 15.12
N VAL A 33 6.18 -1.97 15.11
CA VAL A 33 7.61 -2.17 15.37
C VAL A 33 8.46 -1.46 14.31
N ILE A 34 8.11 -1.59 13.02
CA ILE A 34 8.80 -0.88 11.93
C ILE A 34 8.71 0.63 12.13
N ALA A 35 7.54 1.16 12.50
CA ALA A 35 7.36 2.59 12.76
C ALA A 35 8.19 3.06 13.94
N VAL A 36 8.25 2.31 15.05
CA VAL A 36 9.06 2.65 16.22
C VAL A 36 10.55 2.66 15.88
N VAL A 37 11.04 1.61 15.20
CA VAL A 37 12.45 1.51 14.79
C VAL A 37 12.79 2.60 13.77
N GLY A 38 11.91 2.83 12.80
CA GLY A 38 12.06 3.91 11.82
C GLY A 38 12.10 5.28 12.49
N GLY A 39 11.15 5.58 13.37
CA GLY A 39 11.10 6.83 14.12
C GLY A 39 12.35 7.03 14.99
N TRP A 40 12.82 5.99 15.68
CA TRP A 40 14.07 6.04 16.42
C TRP A 40 15.27 6.34 15.52
N SER A 41 15.34 5.70 14.35
CA SER A 41 16.38 5.97 13.35
C SER A 41 16.32 7.40 12.82
N LEU A 42 15.13 8.00 12.69
CA LEU A 42 14.99 9.40 12.27
C LEU A 42 15.46 10.35 13.37
N LEU A 43 15.12 10.09 14.63
CA LEU A 43 15.50 10.90 15.80
C LEU A 43 17.01 10.87 16.09
N THR A 44 17.70 9.80 15.70
CA THR A 44 19.12 9.62 16.02
C THR A 44 20.05 9.99 14.85
N ASN A 45 19.49 10.42 13.72
CA ASN A 45 20.28 10.73 12.53
C ASN A 45 20.43 12.26 12.34
N PRO A 46 21.60 12.84 12.65
CA PRO A 46 21.81 14.29 12.57
C PRO A 46 21.68 14.82 11.13
N TYR A 47 21.89 13.99 10.10
CA TYR A 47 21.73 14.37 8.70
C TYR A 47 20.30 14.81 8.36
N LEU A 48 19.31 14.30 9.09
CA LEU A 48 17.90 14.64 8.87
C LEU A 48 17.47 15.91 9.61
N GLU A 49 18.27 16.35 10.59
CA GLU A 49 18.06 17.60 11.35
C GLU A 49 18.79 18.79 10.72
N LEU A 50 19.87 18.54 9.98
CA LEU A 50 20.76 19.55 9.38
C LEU A 50 20.14 20.43 8.27
N GLY A 51 18.87 20.21 7.90
CA GLY A 51 18.23 20.85 6.74
C GLY A 51 17.18 21.93 7.04
N GLN A 52 16.95 22.30 8.30
CA GLN A 52 15.94 23.32 8.64
C GLN A 52 16.47 24.74 8.39
N VAL A 53 16.55 25.15 7.13
CA VAL A 53 16.87 26.54 6.76
C VAL A 53 15.72 27.13 5.95
N GLY A 54 14.99 28.07 6.55
CA GLY A 54 13.84 28.73 5.91
C GLY A 54 12.52 28.00 6.11
N SER A 55 11.64 28.04 5.09
CA SER A 55 10.30 27.42 5.13
C SER A 55 10.27 25.96 4.68
N ASP A 56 11.43 25.36 4.37
CA ASP A 56 11.55 23.95 4.02
C ASP A 56 11.41 23.09 5.29
N PRO A 57 10.45 22.14 5.34
CA PRO A 57 10.28 21.23 6.47
C PRO A 57 11.46 20.25 6.65
N GLY A 58 12.41 20.23 5.71
CA GLY A 58 13.64 19.48 5.77
C GLY A 58 13.49 18.04 5.25
N PRO A 59 14.62 17.36 4.96
CA PRO A 59 14.62 16.03 4.34
C PRO A 59 14.00 14.94 5.23
N GLY A 60 13.92 15.16 6.55
CA GLY A 60 13.29 14.25 7.49
C GLY A 60 11.75 14.24 7.44
N PHE A 61 11.11 15.25 6.85
CA PHE A 61 9.66 15.42 6.91
C PHE A 61 8.88 14.26 6.27
N VAL A 62 9.24 13.86 5.05
CA VAL A 62 8.56 12.75 4.35
C VAL A 62 8.74 11.41 5.06
N PRO A 63 9.98 11.01 5.46
CA PRO A 63 10.17 9.83 6.29
C PRO A 63 9.32 9.85 7.57
N TRP A 64 9.21 11.01 8.24
CA TRP A 64 8.37 11.16 9.43
C TRP A 64 6.90 10.87 9.13
N LEU A 65 6.35 11.45 8.06
CA LEU A 65 4.97 11.15 7.63
C LEU A 65 4.78 9.66 7.34
N GLY A 66 5.77 9.01 6.69
CA GLY A 66 5.76 7.58 6.43
C GLY A 66 5.73 6.76 7.72
N VAL A 67 6.58 7.10 8.70
CA VAL A 67 6.59 6.46 10.03
C VAL A 67 5.26 6.62 10.74
N TRP A 68 4.68 7.82 10.75
CA TRP A 68 3.37 8.08 11.36
C TRP A 68 2.25 7.29 10.67
N ALA A 69 2.21 7.30 9.34
CA ALA A 69 1.20 6.57 8.57
C ALA A 69 1.28 5.05 8.83
N ILE A 70 2.49 4.48 8.84
CA ILE A 70 2.70 3.05 9.12
C ILE A 70 2.33 2.74 10.57
N GLY A 71 2.73 3.58 11.53
CA GLY A 71 2.45 3.38 12.96
C GLY A 71 0.96 3.46 13.27
N LEU A 72 0.29 4.52 12.83
CA LEU A 72 -1.15 4.70 13.00
C LEU A 72 -1.95 3.63 12.25
N GLY A 73 -1.54 3.27 11.03
CA GLY A 73 -2.15 2.19 10.26
C GLY A 73 -2.04 0.83 10.98
N GLY A 74 -0.87 0.52 11.54
CA GLY A 74 -0.64 -0.68 12.34
C GLY A 74 -1.51 -0.72 13.59
N LEU A 75 -1.58 0.38 14.36
CA LEU A 75 -2.44 0.49 15.53
C LEU A 75 -3.92 0.37 15.19
N ALA A 76 -4.38 1.08 14.16
CA ALA A 76 -5.76 1.02 13.69
C ALA A 76 -6.15 -0.40 13.25
N GLN A 77 -5.24 -1.11 12.57
CA GLN A 77 -5.44 -2.50 12.19
C GLN A 77 -5.57 -3.41 13.42
N ILE A 78 -4.68 -3.31 14.42
CA ILE A 78 -4.78 -4.08 15.65
C ILE A 78 -6.11 -3.80 16.35
N ALA A 79 -6.45 -2.52 16.54
CA ALA A 79 -7.70 -2.11 17.18
C ALA A 79 -8.92 -2.67 16.46
N TRP A 80 -8.95 -2.57 15.12
CA TRP A 80 -10.02 -3.12 14.29
C TRP A 80 -10.20 -4.62 14.47
N VAL A 81 -9.11 -5.39 14.44
CA VAL A 81 -9.14 -6.85 14.62
C VAL A 81 -9.62 -7.21 16.02
N LEU A 82 -9.16 -6.50 17.05
CA LEU A 82 -9.58 -6.73 18.44
C LEU A 82 -11.06 -6.40 18.64
N MET A 83 -11.56 -5.30 18.07
CA MET A 83 -12.99 -4.94 18.11
C MET A 83 -13.85 -6.03 17.46
N ARG A 84 -13.43 -6.52 16.28
CA ARG A 84 -14.13 -7.61 15.58
C ARG A 84 -14.08 -8.93 16.35
N ALA A 85 -12.93 -9.26 16.93
CA ALA A 85 -12.77 -10.47 17.74
C ALA A 85 -13.63 -10.42 19.01
N ARG A 86 -13.73 -9.26 19.66
CA ARG A 86 -14.60 -9.04 20.81
C ARG A 86 -16.07 -9.25 20.44
N ALA A 87 -16.52 -8.68 19.32
CA ALA A 87 -17.88 -8.87 18.81
C ALA A 87 -18.19 -10.34 18.45
N ALA A 88 -17.18 -11.10 18.00
CA ALA A 88 -17.32 -12.51 17.64
C ALA A 88 -17.14 -13.50 18.81
N GLY A 89 -16.95 -13.01 20.05
CA GLY A 89 -16.75 -13.87 21.23
C GLY A 89 -15.37 -14.54 21.32
N GLY A 90 -14.35 -13.97 20.67
CA GLY A 90 -12.95 -14.38 20.78
C GLY A 90 -12.15 -14.32 19.47
N LEU A 91 -10.85 -14.58 19.57
CA LEU A 91 -9.91 -14.62 18.44
C LEU A 91 -10.01 -15.95 17.67
N ARG A 92 -11.20 -16.37 17.26
CA ARG A 92 -11.39 -17.59 16.46
C ARG A 92 -11.26 -17.28 14.98
N GLY A 93 -10.03 -17.23 14.47
CA GLY A 93 -9.76 -17.12 13.04
C GLY A 93 -9.76 -18.49 12.36
N ARG A 94 -10.78 -18.80 11.54
CA ARG A 94 -10.82 -20.03 10.71
C ARG A 94 -10.02 -19.92 9.40
N GLY A 95 -9.32 -18.81 9.20
CA GLY A 95 -8.52 -18.58 8.01
C GLY A 95 -7.30 -19.49 7.93
N LYS A 96 -7.00 -20.01 6.74
CA LYS A 96 -5.70 -20.63 6.44
C LYS A 96 -4.77 -19.58 5.86
N PHE A 97 -3.55 -19.52 6.36
CA PHE A 97 -2.49 -18.80 5.67
C PHE A 97 -2.19 -19.51 4.35
N VAL A 98 -2.21 -18.77 3.25
CA VAL A 98 -1.91 -19.31 1.92
C VAL A 98 -0.67 -18.59 1.41
N PRO A 99 0.49 -19.26 1.29
CA PRO A 99 1.73 -18.65 0.80
C PRO A 99 1.57 -17.96 -0.57
N ALA A 100 0.66 -18.46 -1.41
CA ALA A 100 0.28 -17.83 -2.67
C ALA A 100 -0.38 -16.43 -2.51
N ARG A 101 -0.50 -15.87 -1.31
CA ARG A 101 -0.86 -14.47 -1.10
C ARG A 101 0.35 -13.55 -0.93
N LEU A 102 1.55 -14.12 -0.79
CA LEU A 102 2.80 -13.37 -0.60
C LEU A 102 3.40 -12.85 -1.92
N TRP A 103 2.99 -13.37 -3.08
CA TRP A 103 3.60 -12.93 -4.34
C TRP A 103 3.39 -11.43 -4.59
N LEU A 104 2.25 -10.85 -4.20
CA LEU A 104 1.96 -9.44 -4.42
C LEU A 104 2.87 -8.50 -3.59
N PRO A 105 3.02 -8.68 -2.25
CA PRO A 105 3.99 -7.89 -1.50
C PRO A 105 5.44 -8.16 -1.94
N VAL A 106 5.79 -9.38 -2.32
CA VAL A 106 7.13 -9.67 -2.90
C VAL A 106 7.34 -8.92 -4.21
N LEU A 107 6.35 -8.91 -5.10
CA LEU A 107 6.38 -8.15 -6.35
C LEU A 107 6.50 -6.64 -6.06
N LEU A 108 5.83 -6.13 -5.04
CA LEU A 108 5.96 -4.74 -4.59
C LEU A 108 7.40 -4.42 -4.21
N ILE A 109 8.01 -5.23 -3.34
CA ILE A 109 9.40 -5.04 -2.91
C ILE A 109 10.35 -5.07 -4.12
N VAL A 110 10.22 -6.08 -4.98
CA VAL A 110 11.05 -6.20 -6.19
C VAL A 110 10.87 -4.98 -7.11
N SER A 111 9.63 -4.57 -7.37
CA SER A 111 9.34 -3.42 -8.23
C SER A 111 9.82 -2.10 -7.63
N MET A 112 9.85 -1.94 -6.30
CA MET A 112 10.45 -0.75 -5.67
C MET A 112 11.96 -0.68 -5.89
N VAL A 113 12.68 -1.82 -5.82
CA VAL A 113 14.12 -1.87 -6.14
C VAL A 113 14.35 -1.50 -7.60
N LEU A 114 13.56 -2.05 -8.52
CA LEU A 114 13.64 -1.73 -9.95
C LEU A 114 13.31 -0.27 -10.23
N TYR A 115 12.31 0.30 -9.55
CA TYR A 115 11.94 1.70 -9.65
C TYR A 115 13.10 2.62 -9.21
N HIS A 116 13.78 2.29 -8.11
CA HIS A 116 14.96 3.05 -7.67
C HIS A 116 16.07 3.04 -8.72
N ALA A 117 16.33 1.91 -9.37
CA ALA A 117 17.29 1.83 -10.47
C ALA A 117 16.83 2.64 -11.69
N ALA A 118 15.55 2.55 -12.05
CA ALA A 118 14.96 3.27 -13.18
C ALA A 118 14.97 4.80 -13.00
N LEU A 119 14.82 5.30 -11.77
CA LEU A 119 14.90 6.74 -11.47
C LEU A 119 16.22 7.35 -11.93
N ARG A 120 17.34 6.64 -11.77
CA ARG A 120 18.67 7.12 -12.20
C ARG A 120 18.82 7.15 -13.71
N ALA A 121 18.19 6.20 -14.42
CA ALA A 121 18.37 6.04 -15.86
C ALA A 121 17.38 6.88 -16.69
N LEU A 122 16.14 7.02 -16.21
CA LEU A 122 15.03 7.61 -16.96
C LEU A 122 14.56 8.97 -16.41
N GLY A 123 14.93 9.31 -15.17
CA GLY A 123 14.37 10.45 -14.45
C GLY A 123 13.01 10.14 -13.81
N PHE A 124 12.47 11.11 -13.07
CA PHE A 124 11.31 10.89 -12.19
C PHE A 124 10.02 10.48 -12.91
N ILE A 125 9.59 11.28 -13.91
CA ILE A 125 8.28 11.11 -14.57
C ILE A 125 8.16 9.75 -15.28
N PRO A 126 9.05 9.37 -16.22
CA PRO A 126 8.90 8.10 -16.94
C PRO A 126 9.09 6.88 -16.03
N ALA A 127 10.01 6.92 -15.06
CA ALA A 127 10.18 5.84 -14.09
C ALA A 127 8.91 5.66 -13.24
N SER A 128 8.29 6.77 -12.81
CA SER A 128 7.07 6.73 -11.99
C SER A 128 5.86 6.22 -12.78
N LEU A 129 5.74 6.57 -14.07
CA LEU A 129 4.69 6.03 -14.93
C LEU A 129 4.88 4.53 -15.19
N LEU A 130 6.10 4.09 -15.48
CA LEU A 130 6.44 2.67 -15.66
C LEU A 130 6.17 1.85 -14.39
N PHE A 131 6.31 2.47 -13.22
CA PHE A 131 5.96 1.84 -11.95
C PHE A 131 4.45 1.86 -11.69
N ALA A 132 3.81 3.02 -11.82
CA ALA A 132 2.41 3.21 -11.42
C ALA A 132 1.43 2.48 -12.34
N VAL A 133 1.62 2.49 -13.66
CA VAL A 133 0.68 1.88 -14.62
C VAL A 133 0.45 0.38 -14.35
N PRO A 134 1.50 -0.46 -14.22
CA PRO A 134 1.31 -1.87 -13.84
C PRO A 134 0.62 -2.05 -12.49
N TRP A 135 0.94 -1.22 -11.49
CA TRP A 135 0.34 -1.31 -10.16
C TRP A 135 -1.15 -0.96 -10.15
N VAL A 136 -1.55 0.12 -10.84
CA VAL A 136 -2.96 0.49 -11.00
C VAL A 136 -3.72 -0.62 -11.74
N ALA A 137 -3.11 -1.22 -12.78
CA ALA A 137 -3.70 -2.35 -13.48
C ALA A 137 -3.86 -3.59 -12.58
N ILE A 138 -2.85 -3.92 -11.77
CA ILE A 138 -2.91 -5.03 -10.81
C ILE A 138 -4.01 -4.78 -9.76
N ILE A 139 -4.18 -3.55 -9.29
CA ILE A 139 -5.23 -3.20 -8.32
C ILE A 139 -6.62 -3.41 -8.95
N HIS A 140 -6.87 -2.90 -10.16
CA HIS A 140 -8.14 -3.12 -10.87
C HIS A 140 -8.44 -4.60 -11.13
N TRP A 141 -7.41 -5.36 -11.50
CA TRP A 141 -7.54 -6.81 -11.65
C TRP A 141 -7.97 -7.48 -10.34
N ARG A 142 -7.42 -7.03 -9.21
CA ARG A 142 -7.67 -7.59 -7.88
C ARG A 142 -9.02 -7.19 -7.30
N THR A 143 -9.61 -6.08 -7.72
CA THR A 143 -10.99 -5.70 -7.34
C THR A 143 -12.04 -6.52 -8.08
N GLY A 144 -11.64 -7.33 -9.07
CA GLY A 144 -12.54 -8.20 -9.84
C GLY A 144 -13.25 -7.49 -10.99
N GLU A 145 -12.83 -6.26 -11.30
CA GLU A 145 -13.32 -5.55 -12.48
C GLU A 145 -12.80 -6.22 -13.75
N ARG A 146 -13.67 -6.38 -14.75
CA ARG A 146 -13.29 -6.94 -16.04
C ARG A 146 -12.51 -5.89 -16.81
N PHE A 147 -11.34 -6.25 -17.35
CA PHE A 147 -10.60 -5.40 -18.28
C PHE A 147 -11.44 -5.17 -19.55
N THR A 148 -12.00 -3.97 -19.64
CA THR A 148 -12.68 -3.46 -20.83
C THR A 148 -11.76 -2.50 -21.60
N ALA A 149 -12.08 -2.23 -22.88
CA ALA A 149 -11.31 -1.30 -23.71
C ALA A 149 -11.12 0.10 -23.08
N ARG A 150 -12.05 0.54 -22.21
CA ARG A 150 -11.94 1.77 -21.43
C ARG A 150 -10.67 1.83 -20.57
N HIS A 151 -10.20 0.69 -20.06
CA HIS A 151 -9.03 0.62 -19.20
C HIS A 151 -7.72 0.96 -19.92
N LEU A 152 -7.69 0.86 -21.26
CA LEU A 152 -6.51 1.26 -22.05
C LEU A 152 -6.21 2.75 -21.91
N VAL A 153 -7.24 3.58 -21.71
CA VAL A 153 -7.11 5.03 -21.52
C VAL A 153 -7.16 5.41 -20.05
N GLN A 154 -8.02 4.73 -19.28
CA GLN A 154 -8.23 5.06 -17.86
C GLN A 154 -7.00 4.76 -17.00
N LEU A 155 -6.33 3.61 -17.16
CA LEU A 155 -5.20 3.24 -16.30
C LEU A 155 -3.99 4.19 -16.47
N PRO A 156 -3.57 4.55 -17.70
CA PRO A 156 -2.52 5.55 -17.87
C PRO A 156 -2.91 6.93 -17.34
N LEU A 157 -4.19 7.32 -17.47
CA LEU A 157 -4.67 8.60 -16.98
C LEU A 157 -4.61 8.67 -15.45
N GLU A 158 -5.12 7.64 -14.76
CA GLU A 158 -5.05 7.56 -13.29
C GLU A 158 -3.61 7.52 -12.79
N ALA A 159 -2.74 6.72 -13.43
CA ALA A 159 -1.33 6.68 -13.10
C ALA A 159 -0.68 8.06 -13.30
N SER A 160 -0.98 8.76 -14.40
CA SER A 160 -0.48 10.10 -14.68
C SER A 160 -0.94 11.12 -13.64
N LEU A 161 -2.20 11.05 -13.20
CA LEU A 161 -2.73 11.90 -12.13
C LEU A 161 -2.02 11.65 -10.80
N ILE A 162 -1.77 10.39 -10.45
CA ILE A 162 -1.01 10.02 -9.25
C ILE A 162 0.42 10.58 -9.35
N VAL A 163 1.11 10.35 -10.46
CA VAL A 163 2.48 10.83 -10.67
C VAL A 163 2.54 12.36 -10.65
N ALA A 164 1.58 13.05 -11.27
CA ALA A 164 1.50 14.50 -11.26
C ALA A 164 1.25 15.04 -9.84
N ALA A 165 0.35 14.43 -9.07
CA ALA A 165 0.10 14.83 -7.69
C ALA A 165 1.35 14.66 -6.82
N ILE A 166 2.05 13.52 -6.95
CA ILE A 166 3.33 13.28 -6.27
C ILE A 166 4.36 14.33 -6.70
N TYR A 167 4.52 14.56 -8.00
CA TYR A 167 5.45 15.58 -8.51
C TYR A 167 5.17 16.95 -7.91
N VAL A 168 3.91 17.39 -7.90
CA VAL A 168 3.52 18.69 -7.35
C VAL A 168 3.86 18.78 -5.85
N VAL A 169 3.53 17.75 -5.07
CA VAL A 169 3.83 17.73 -3.63
C VAL A 169 5.32 17.80 -3.37
N PHE A 170 6.13 17.01 -4.08
CA PHE A 170 7.57 16.96 -3.84
C PHE A 170 8.32 18.16 -4.41
N HIS A 171 7.93 18.65 -5.58
CA HIS A 171 8.57 19.77 -6.24
C HIS A 171 8.21 21.10 -5.58
N TYR A 172 6.92 21.35 -5.33
CA TYR A 172 6.46 22.63 -4.76
C TYR A 172 6.35 22.62 -3.24
N GLY A 173 6.04 21.47 -2.63
CA GLY A 173 5.91 21.36 -1.17
C GLY A 173 7.25 21.13 -0.47
N ILE A 174 8.10 20.26 -1.03
CA ILE A 174 9.35 19.81 -0.39
C ILE A 174 10.59 20.35 -1.13
N GLN A 175 10.41 21.10 -2.23
CA GLN A 175 11.48 21.75 -3.00
C GLN A 175 12.60 20.80 -3.46
N ILE A 176 12.28 19.52 -3.69
CA ILE A 176 13.27 18.54 -4.16
C ILE A 176 13.60 18.83 -5.63
N GLN A 177 14.90 18.94 -5.93
CA GLN A 177 15.40 18.93 -7.29
C GLN A 177 15.38 17.49 -7.81
N PHE A 178 14.45 17.21 -8.72
CA PHE A 178 14.42 15.94 -9.43
C PHE A 178 15.49 15.93 -10.53
N PRO A 179 16.25 14.82 -10.69
CA PRO A 179 17.07 14.62 -11.87
C PRO A 179 16.22 14.43 -13.13
#